data_AF-A0A455SY46-F1
#
_entry.id   AF-A0A455SY46-F1
#
_cell.length_a   1.000
_cell.length_b   1.000
_cell.length_c   1.000
_cell.angle_alpha   90.00
_cell.angle_beta   90.00
_cell.angle_gamma   90.00
#
_symmetry.space_group_name_H-M   'P 1'
#
loop_
_entity.id
_entity.type
_entity.pdbx_description
1 polymer ?
#
loop_
_entity_poly.entity_id
_entity_poly.type
_entity_poly.pdbx_seq_one_letter_code
_entity_poly.pdbx_strand_id
1 'polypeptide(L)'
;MVDNPKESAGRCAQVAGWLTAACQAGHTLLSEPEAKAVLQAYGIPIVETRIALTEDEAVQQAEQLGSPVVLKLLSPTITHKSRMGGVRLVLRTAEEVRQAYRAVAEAAERQAGAGQMQGVTVQPMVTLEGYKLIVGSFCDPQFGPVLLFGSGGRLVEVRRDTALALPPLTTTLARRLLERTRIFTALQHGAAGLPAVDLAALERLLVRFSLLIVEQPLIRECDINPVLAAGDHLLALDARIVLHSIDVPEIALPRLAIRPYPSHYLEN
;
A
#
# COMPACT_ATOMS: atom_id res chain seq x y z
N MET A 1 -7.21 -19.29 7.60
CA MET A 1 -8.29 -19.50 6.63
C MET A 1 -7.65 -19.40 5.26
N VAL A 2 -7.54 -20.53 4.58
CA VAL A 2 -7.10 -20.59 3.18
C VAL A 2 -8.31 -20.11 2.38
N ASP A 3 -8.15 -19.07 1.56
CA ASP A 3 -9.23 -18.60 0.69
C ASP A 3 -9.73 -19.78 -0.17
N ASN A 4 -11.03 -19.82 -0.43
CA ASN A 4 -11.63 -20.80 -1.34
C ASN A 4 -10.91 -20.73 -2.71
N PRO A 5 -10.43 -21.86 -3.30
CA PRO A 5 -9.65 -21.85 -4.53
C PRO A 5 -10.33 -21.08 -5.69
N LYS A 6 -11.66 -21.17 -5.79
CA LYS A 6 -12.45 -20.43 -6.80
C LYS A 6 -12.46 -18.92 -6.56
N GLU A 7 -12.52 -18.49 -5.30
CA GLU A 7 -12.42 -17.08 -4.92
C GLU A 7 -11.00 -16.54 -5.16
N SER A 8 -9.98 -17.38 -4.92
CA SER A 8 -8.57 -17.06 -5.18
C SER A 8 -8.30 -16.86 -6.68
N ALA A 9 -8.80 -17.76 -7.54
CA ALA A 9 -8.66 -17.65 -9.00
C ALA A 9 -9.40 -16.43 -9.57
N GLY A 10 -10.62 -16.17 -9.08
CA GLY A 10 -11.41 -15.01 -9.49
C GLY A 10 -10.75 -13.67 -9.15
N ARG A 11 -10.19 -13.56 -7.93
CA ARG A 11 -9.42 -12.39 -7.49
C ARG A 11 -8.18 -12.17 -8.35
N CYS A 12 -7.37 -13.21 -8.55
CA CYS A 12 -6.12 -13.10 -9.30
C CYS A 12 -6.38 -12.59 -10.73
N ALA A 13 -7.37 -13.14 -11.42
CA ALA A 13 -7.78 -12.70 -12.75
C ALA A 13 -8.32 -11.26 -12.77
N GLN A 14 -9.13 -10.88 -11.77
CA GLN A 14 -9.65 -9.52 -11.64
C GLN A 14 -8.53 -8.49 -11.51
N VAL A 15 -7.57 -8.73 -10.61
CA VAL A 15 -6.44 -7.83 -10.39
C VAL A 15 -5.56 -7.76 -11.63
N ALA A 16 -5.25 -8.89 -12.27
CA ALA A 16 -4.49 -8.91 -13.51
C ALA A 16 -5.15 -8.07 -14.62
N GLY A 17 -6.49 -8.11 -14.70
CA GLY A 17 -7.28 -7.27 -15.59
C GLY A 17 -7.11 -5.77 -15.30
N TRP A 18 -7.17 -5.36 -14.03
CA TRP A 18 -6.93 -3.97 -13.63
C TRP A 18 -5.51 -3.48 -13.97
N LEU A 19 -4.49 -4.31 -13.69
CA LEU A 19 -3.10 -3.97 -13.98
C LEU A 19 -2.86 -3.84 -15.49
N THR A 20 -3.41 -4.78 -16.26
CA THR A 20 -3.31 -4.74 -17.73
C THR A 20 -4.00 -3.51 -18.31
N ALA A 21 -5.19 -3.16 -17.82
CA ALA A 21 -5.92 -1.97 -18.26
C ALA A 21 -5.13 -0.68 -17.96
N ALA A 22 -4.50 -0.57 -16.79
CA ALA A 22 -3.64 0.56 -16.46
C ALA A 22 -2.43 0.66 -17.41
N CYS A 23 -1.75 -0.46 -17.67
CA CYS A 23 -0.65 -0.51 -18.62
C CYS A 23 -1.08 -0.15 -20.05
N GLN A 24 -2.25 -0.60 -20.52
CA GLN A 24 -2.82 -0.27 -21.82
C GLN A 24 -3.20 1.21 -21.95
N ALA A 25 -3.56 1.86 -20.85
CA ALA A 25 -3.75 3.31 -20.79
C ALA A 25 -2.42 4.09 -20.78
N GLY A 26 -1.27 3.40 -20.80
CA GLY A 26 0.07 3.99 -20.78
C GLY A 26 0.58 4.30 -19.36
N HIS A 27 -0.09 3.80 -18.32
CA HIS A 27 0.28 4.08 -16.94
C HIS A 27 1.20 2.97 -16.41
N THR A 28 2.36 3.35 -15.89
CA THR A 28 3.29 2.45 -15.18
C THR A 28 3.26 2.66 -13.67
N LEU A 29 2.46 3.61 -13.19
CA LEU A 29 2.24 3.92 -11.79
C LEU A 29 0.75 3.96 -11.54
N LEU A 30 0.27 3.14 -10.61
CA LEU A 30 -1.11 3.19 -10.16
C LEU A 30 -1.33 4.41 -9.27
N SER A 31 -2.52 5.00 -9.36
CA SER A 31 -3.01 5.97 -8.37
C SER A 31 -3.17 5.30 -7.00
N GLU A 32 -3.17 6.08 -5.92
CA GLU A 32 -3.35 5.54 -4.55
C GLU A 32 -4.66 4.74 -4.40
N PRO A 33 -5.82 5.18 -4.93
CA PRO A 33 -7.05 4.38 -4.91
C PRO A 33 -6.92 3.04 -5.65
N GLU A 34 -6.32 3.03 -6.84
CA GLU A 34 -6.10 1.79 -7.61
C GLU A 34 -5.16 0.84 -6.86
N ALA A 35 -4.04 1.36 -6.34
CA ALA A 35 -3.10 0.58 -5.54
C ALA A 35 -3.79 -0.03 -4.30
N LYS A 36 -4.61 0.76 -3.60
CA LYS A 36 -5.38 0.28 -2.44
C LYS A 36 -6.44 -0.75 -2.83
N ALA A 37 -7.10 -0.62 -3.98
CA ALA A 37 -8.04 -1.62 -4.49
C ALA A 37 -7.34 -2.97 -4.74
N VAL A 38 -6.13 -2.95 -5.30
CA VAL A 38 -5.29 -4.15 -5.47
C VAL A 38 -4.96 -4.78 -4.11
N LEU A 39 -4.53 -3.99 -3.13
CA LEU A 39 -4.24 -4.50 -1.77
C LEU A 39 -5.48 -5.11 -1.10
N GLN A 40 -6.62 -4.43 -1.20
CA GLN A 40 -7.88 -4.86 -0.60
C GLN A 40 -8.38 -6.17 -1.22
N ALA A 41 -8.21 -6.35 -2.55
CA ALA A 41 -8.55 -7.60 -3.22
C ALA A 41 -7.81 -8.78 -2.58
N TYR A 42 -6.54 -8.61 -2.19
CA TYR A 42 -5.74 -9.62 -1.48
C TYR A 42 -5.97 -9.67 0.03
N GLY A 43 -7.00 -9.00 0.54
CA GLY A 43 -7.36 -9.01 1.96
C GLY A 43 -6.35 -8.25 2.85
N ILE A 44 -5.61 -7.30 2.30
CA ILE A 44 -4.78 -6.38 3.07
C ILE A 44 -5.67 -5.19 3.46
N PRO A 45 -5.90 -4.92 4.76
CA PRO A 45 -6.79 -3.85 5.16
C PRO A 45 -6.23 -2.48 4.78
N ILE A 46 -7.06 -1.62 4.21
CA ILE A 46 -6.72 -0.27 3.77
C ILE A 46 -7.55 0.76 4.52
N VAL A 47 -7.02 1.96 4.70
CA VAL A 47 -7.84 3.10 5.11
C VAL A 47 -8.85 3.42 4.00
N GLU A 48 -10.11 3.64 4.38
CA GLU A 48 -11.15 4.05 3.43
C GLU A 48 -10.70 5.29 2.67
N THR A 49 -10.78 5.25 1.35
CA THR A 49 -10.22 6.27 0.47
C THR A 49 -11.22 6.59 -0.61
N ARG A 50 -11.65 7.86 -0.66
CA ARG A 50 -12.63 8.34 -1.64
C ARG A 50 -12.01 9.41 -2.52
N ILE A 51 -12.37 9.44 -3.80
CA ILE A 51 -11.90 10.44 -4.75
C ILE A 51 -12.84 11.65 -4.72
N ALA A 52 -12.26 12.85 -4.80
CA ALA A 52 -12.98 14.08 -5.07
C ALA A 52 -12.23 14.88 -6.13
N LEU A 53 -12.91 15.22 -7.22
CA LEU A 53 -12.37 15.97 -8.36
C LEU A 53 -12.66 17.48 -8.24
N THR A 54 -13.51 17.85 -7.27
CA THR A 54 -13.86 19.24 -6.98
C THR A 54 -13.81 19.53 -5.48
N GLU A 55 -13.76 20.81 -5.14
CA GLU A 55 -13.82 21.28 -3.76
C GLU A 55 -15.12 20.86 -3.07
N ASP A 56 -16.26 20.97 -3.77
CA ASP A 56 -17.57 20.57 -3.25
C ASP A 56 -17.67 19.07 -3.04
N GLU A 57 -17.14 18.26 -3.96
CA GLU A 57 -17.04 16.81 -3.77
C GLU A 57 -16.17 16.49 -2.54
N ALA A 58 -15.06 17.20 -2.34
CA ALA A 58 -14.18 16.94 -1.21
C ALA A 58 -14.89 17.18 0.14
N VAL A 59 -15.71 18.24 0.22
CA VAL A 59 -16.56 18.52 1.39
C VAL A 59 -17.61 17.42 1.57
N GLN A 60 -18.31 17.04 0.50
CA GLN A 60 -19.33 16.00 0.55
C GLN A 60 -18.75 14.65 1.03
N GLN A 61 -17.58 14.25 0.51
CA GLN A 61 -16.92 13.03 0.97
C GLN A 61 -16.47 13.12 2.42
N ALA A 62 -15.98 14.29 2.86
CA ALA A 62 -15.58 14.51 4.25
C ALA A 62 -16.75 14.40 5.23
N GLU A 63 -17.91 14.93 4.86
CA GLU A 63 -19.14 14.84 5.67
C GLU A 63 -19.62 13.39 5.80
N GLN A 64 -19.54 12.61 4.73
CA GLN A 64 -19.95 11.20 4.73
C GLN A 64 -18.99 10.29 5.51
N LEU A 65 -17.69 10.58 5.47
CA LEU A 65 -16.66 9.83 6.20
C LEU A 65 -16.63 10.18 7.70
N GLY A 66 -17.10 11.37 8.06
CA GLY A 66 -16.98 11.92 9.41
C GLY A 66 -15.62 12.58 9.68
N SER A 67 -15.64 13.60 10.52
CA SER A 67 -14.45 14.41 10.85
C SER A 67 -13.70 13.85 12.09
N PRO A 68 -12.36 14.01 12.18
CA PRO A 68 -11.50 14.68 11.21
C PRO A 68 -11.12 13.82 10.00
N VAL A 69 -10.88 14.47 8.86
CA VAL A 69 -10.41 13.84 7.62
C VAL A 69 -9.01 14.32 7.20
N VAL A 70 -8.46 13.63 6.21
CA VAL A 70 -7.20 13.90 5.53
C VAL A 70 -7.48 14.09 4.05
N LEU A 71 -6.86 15.11 3.47
CA LEU A 71 -6.80 15.33 2.03
C LEU A 71 -5.41 15.00 1.51
N LYS A 72 -5.31 14.19 0.45
CA LYS A 72 -4.07 13.92 -0.27
C LYS A 72 -4.23 14.20 -1.75
N LEU A 73 -3.24 14.82 -2.37
CA LEU A 73 -3.18 15.07 -3.80
C LEU A 73 -3.37 13.77 -4.59
N LEU A 74 -4.32 13.78 -5.52
CA LEU A 74 -4.47 12.75 -6.55
C LEU A 74 -3.77 13.25 -7.83
N SER A 75 -2.71 12.56 -8.22
CA SER A 75 -1.88 12.94 -9.36
C SER A 75 -1.31 11.68 -10.02
N PRO A 76 -1.24 11.65 -11.37
CA PRO A 76 -0.70 10.51 -12.10
C PRO A 76 0.84 10.43 -12.03
N THR A 77 1.51 11.53 -11.69
CA THR A 77 2.97 11.66 -11.75
C THR A 77 3.60 11.87 -10.38
N ILE A 78 2.85 12.39 -9.41
CA ILE A 78 3.39 12.78 -8.10
C ILE A 78 3.19 11.66 -7.07
N THR A 79 4.30 11.05 -6.66
CA THR A 79 4.33 9.97 -5.66
C THR A 79 4.60 10.45 -4.24
N HIS A 80 5.49 11.43 -4.04
CA HIS A 80 5.89 11.91 -2.71
C HIS A 80 5.09 13.12 -2.22
N LYS A 81 3.75 12.99 -2.18
CA LYS A 81 2.76 14.05 -1.90
C LYS A 81 3.10 14.89 -0.67
N SER A 82 3.48 14.26 0.44
CA SER A 82 3.75 14.94 1.71
C SER A 82 4.91 15.94 1.63
N ARG A 83 5.98 15.62 0.89
CA ARG A 83 7.14 16.51 0.73
C ARG A 83 6.79 17.77 -0.08
N MET A 84 5.75 17.67 -0.89
CA MET A 84 5.31 18.70 -1.81
C MET A 84 4.17 19.56 -1.25
N GLY A 85 3.79 19.35 0.01
CA GLY A 85 2.60 20.00 0.57
C GLY A 85 1.29 19.48 -0.02
N GLY A 86 1.29 18.34 -0.71
CA GLY A 86 0.11 17.69 -1.26
C GLY A 86 -0.67 16.86 -0.24
N VAL A 87 -0.40 17.01 1.06
CA VAL A 87 -1.15 16.35 2.14
C VAL A 87 -1.59 17.39 3.17
N ARG A 88 -2.86 17.36 3.55
CA ARG A 88 -3.47 18.19 4.59
C ARG A 88 -4.17 17.28 5.59
N LEU A 89 -3.79 17.40 6.85
CA LEU A 89 -4.20 16.50 7.91
C LEU A 89 -5.16 17.22 8.86
N VAL A 90 -5.96 16.45 9.59
CA VAL A 90 -6.77 16.92 10.73
C VAL A 90 -7.78 18.02 10.36
N LEU A 91 -8.52 17.80 9.27
CA LEU A 91 -9.55 18.70 8.77
C LEU A 91 -10.89 18.35 9.43
N ARG A 92 -11.48 19.28 10.16
CA ARG A 92 -12.65 19.09 11.02
C ARG A 92 -13.91 19.77 10.50
N THR A 93 -13.77 20.72 9.58
CA THR A 93 -14.89 21.51 9.07
C THR A 93 -14.89 21.56 7.56
N ALA A 94 -16.06 21.81 6.97
CA ALA A 94 -16.19 22.02 5.53
C ALA A 94 -15.25 23.13 5.04
N GLU A 95 -15.15 24.25 5.76
CA GLU A 95 -14.28 25.36 5.38
C GLU A 95 -12.79 24.98 5.42
N GLU A 96 -12.35 24.21 6.42
CA GLU A 96 -10.98 23.69 6.46
C GLU A 96 -10.69 22.75 5.26
N VAL A 97 -11.67 21.93 4.86
CA VAL A 97 -11.58 21.05 3.68
C VAL A 97 -11.45 21.88 2.39
N ARG A 98 -12.26 22.94 2.23
CA ARG A 98 -12.22 23.85 1.08
C ARG A 98 -10.86 24.53 0.95
N GLN A 99 -10.37 25.10 2.06
CA GLN A 99 -9.06 25.76 2.10
C GLN A 99 -7.93 24.77 1.81
N ALA A 100 -8.01 23.56 2.37
CA ALA A 100 -7.04 22.51 2.13
C ALA A 100 -7.02 22.05 0.66
N TYR A 101 -8.17 21.94 0.00
CA TYR A 101 -8.26 21.60 -1.42
C TYR A 101 -7.52 22.62 -2.29
N ARG A 102 -7.82 23.92 -2.10
CA ARG A 102 -7.15 25.02 -2.83
C ARG A 102 -5.65 25.03 -2.57
N ALA A 103 -5.24 24.87 -1.31
CA ALA A 103 -3.83 24.84 -0.93
C ALA A 103 -3.07 23.64 -1.52
N VAL A 104 -3.74 22.50 -1.75
CA VAL A 104 -3.16 21.34 -2.44
C VAL A 104 -3.01 21.62 -3.94
N ALA A 105 -4.01 22.23 -4.56
CA ALA A 105 -3.95 22.64 -5.97
C ALA A 105 -2.82 23.62 -6.24
N GLU A 106 -2.71 24.68 -5.44
CA GLU A 106 -1.62 25.66 -5.52
C GLU A 106 -0.24 25.02 -5.31
N ALA A 107 -0.15 24.03 -4.41
CA ALA A 107 1.10 23.32 -4.18
C ALA A 107 1.50 22.43 -5.36
N ALA A 108 0.55 21.72 -5.96
CA ALA A 108 0.77 20.89 -7.13
C ALA A 108 1.22 21.74 -8.33
N GLU A 109 0.54 22.86 -8.58
CA GLU A 109 0.85 23.77 -9.68
C GLU A 109 2.25 24.39 -9.54
N ARG A 110 2.59 24.88 -8.34
CA ARG A 110 3.92 25.47 -8.09
C ARG A 110 5.08 24.49 -8.26
N GLN A 111 4.88 23.21 -7.98
CA GLN A 111 5.97 22.23 -7.97
C GLN A 111 6.10 21.42 -9.25
N ALA A 112 4.98 21.17 -9.94
CA ALA A 112 4.97 20.27 -11.09
C ALA A 112 4.29 20.87 -12.34
N GLY A 113 3.72 22.08 -12.23
CA GLY A 113 3.04 22.78 -13.32
C GLY A 113 1.54 22.52 -13.41
N ALA A 114 0.88 23.18 -14.35
CA ALA A 114 -0.56 23.05 -14.58
C ALA A 114 -0.94 21.61 -14.99
N GLY A 115 -2.14 21.17 -14.59
CA GLY A 115 -2.69 19.87 -14.97
C GLY A 115 -2.15 18.66 -14.21
N GLN A 116 -1.28 18.85 -13.21
CA GLN A 116 -0.71 17.76 -12.41
C GLN A 116 -1.63 17.25 -11.30
N MET A 117 -2.67 18.03 -10.96
CA MET A 117 -3.71 17.63 -10.03
C MET A 117 -4.94 17.15 -10.81
N GLN A 118 -5.31 15.89 -10.60
CA GLN A 118 -6.60 15.36 -11.05
C GLN A 118 -7.70 15.64 -10.02
N GLY A 119 -7.32 15.82 -8.76
CA GLY A 119 -8.21 16.04 -7.64
C GLY A 119 -7.50 15.71 -6.33
N VAL A 120 -8.26 15.24 -5.37
CA VAL A 120 -7.77 14.77 -4.06
C VAL A 120 -8.38 13.42 -3.72
N THR A 121 -7.71 12.72 -2.81
CA THR A 121 -8.35 11.66 -2.04
C THR A 121 -8.72 12.18 -0.66
N VAL A 122 -9.91 11.82 -0.20
CA VAL A 122 -10.45 12.09 1.14
C VAL A 122 -10.42 10.79 1.94
N GLN A 123 -9.82 10.83 3.12
CA GLN A 123 -9.62 9.67 3.99
C GLN A 123 -9.96 10.05 5.43
N PRO A 124 -10.53 9.15 6.26
CA PRO A 124 -10.67 9.43 7.69
C PRO A 124 -9.29 9.59 8.32
N MET A 125 -9.18 10.52 9.27
CA MET A 125 -7.96 10.70 10.06
C MET A 125 -7.88 9.57 11.09
N VAL A 126 -6.98 8.62 10.84
CA VAL A 126 -6.73 7.52 11.78
C VAL A 126 -6.00 8.08 13.01
N THR A 127 -6.68 8.12 14.14
CA THR A 127 -6.18 8.65 15.42
C THR A 127 -5.53 7.59 16.32
N LEU A 128 -5.61 6.31 15.94
CA LEU A 128 -5.00 5.21 16.67
C LEU A 128 -3.47 5.40 16.74
N GLU A 129 -2.94 5.35 17.97
CA GLU A 129 -1.51 5.32 18.19
C GLU A 129 -0.99 3.89 17.99
N GLY A 130 -0.03 3.74 17.09
CA GLY A 130 0.53 2.45 16.73
C GLY A 130 1.88 2.58 16.06
N TYR A 131 2.49 1.42 15.83
CA TYR A 131 3.71 1.33 15.07
C TYR A 131 3.43 1.62 13.61
N LYS A 132 4.29 2.46 13.02
CA LYS A 132 4.33 2.64 11.57
C LYS A 132 5.31 1.63 11.02
N LEU A 133 4.87 0.76 10.14
CA LEU A 133 5.64 -0.29 9.50
C LEU A 133 5.72 -0.04 8.00
N ILE A 134 6.75 -0.59 7.36
CA ILE A 134 6.87 -0.64 5.90
C ILE A 134 6.79 -2.10 5.46
N VAL A 135 5.97 -2.35 4.44
CA VAL A 135 5.89 -3.64 3.74
C VAL A 135 6.05 -3.35 2.27
N GLY A 136 7.08 -3.91 1.63
CA GLY A 136 7.38 -3.58 0.25
C GLY A 136 7.92 -4.75 -0.55
N SER A 137 8.00 -4.57 -1.86
CA SER A 137 8.57 -5.48 -2.82
C SER A 137 9.27 -4.69 -3.92
N PHE A 138 10.41 -5.20 -4.37
CA PHE A 138 11.15 -4.69 -5.53
C PHE A 138 11.74 -5.87 -6.32
N CYS A 139 12.09 -5.63 -7.57
CA CYS A 139 12.77 -6.63 -8.39
C CYS A 139 14.30 -6.52 -8.24
N ASP A 140 14.91 -7.56 -7.70
CA ASP A 140 16.35 -7.77 -7.71
C ASP A 140 16.80 -8.44 -9.03
N PRO A 141 17.92 -8.02 -9.64
CA PRO A 141 18.40 -8.60 -10.91
C PRO A 141 18.74 -10.09 -10.84
N GLN A 142 19.12 -10.61 -9.67
CA GLN A 142 19.52 -12.00 -9.49
C GLN A 142 18.37 -12.85 -8.95
N PHE A 143 17.60 -12.32 -8.00
CA PHE A 143 16.58 -13.08 -7.27
C PHE A 143 15.15 -12.87 -7.76
N GLY A 144 14.93 -11.94 -8.69
CA GLY A 144 13.59 -11.53 -9.09
C GLY A 144 12.90 -10.76 -7.96
N PRO A 145 11.59 -10.97 -7.71
CA PRO A 145 10.89 -10.26 -6.64
C PRO A 145 11.48 -10.55 -5.26
N VAL A 146 11.77 -9.50 -4.50
CA VAL A 146 12.25 -9.55 -3.11
C VAL A 146 11.31 -8.73 -2.23
N LEU A 147 10.87 -9.32 -1.13
CA LEU A 147 10.03 -8.67 -0.14
C LEU A 147 10.87 -7.95 0.92
N LEU A 148 10.37 -6.84 1.42
CA LEU A 148 10.94 -6.02 2.47
C LEU A 148 9.91 -5.82 3.59
N PHE A 149 10.37 -5.98 4.83
CA PHE A 149 9.62 -5.59 6.03
C PHE A 149 10.51 -4.75 6.94
N GLY A 150 9.94 -3.77 7.64
CA GLY A 150 10.69 -3.03 8.65
C GLY A 150 9.89 -1.95 9.38
N SER A 151 10.60 -1.20 10.21
CA SER A 151 10.04 0.02 10.82
C SER A 151 9.80 1.08 9.75
N GLY A 152 8.62 1.70 9.76
CA GLY A 152 8.18 2.77 8.86
C GLY A 152 8.37 4.19 9.45
N GLY A 153 7.94 5.21 8.70
CA GLY A 153 7.96 6.61 9.11
C GLY A 153 9.20 7.41 8.69
N ARG A 154 9.31 8.68 9.12
CA ARG A 154 10.35 9.63 8.64
C ARG A 154 11.79 9.22 8.97
N LEU A 155 12.01 8.25 9.86
CA LEU A 155 13.34 7.80 10.30
C LEU A 155 13.78 6.46 9.68
N VAL A 156 13.02 5.91 8.72
CA VAL A 156 13.36 4.65 8.01
C VAL A 156 14.78 4.71 7.45
N GLU A 157 15.14 5.82 6.79
CA GLU A 157 16.44 6.02 6.15
C GLU A 157 17.60 6.08 7.16
N VAL A 158 17.33 6.48 8.41
CA VAL A 158 18.35 6.68 9.46
C VAL A 158 18.58 5.41 10.27
N ARG A 159 17.53 4.60 10.53
CA ARG A 159 17.62 3.46 11.45
C ARG A 159 17.94 2.11 10.79
N ARG A 160 17.78 2.00 9.46
CA ARG A 160 18.03 0.77 8.66
C ARG A 160 17.48 -0.51 9.34
N ASP A 161 16.30 -0.40 9.95
CA ASP A 161 15.65 -1.54 10.60
C ASP A 161 14.72 -2.24 9.62
N THR A 162 15.33 -3.00 8.71
CA THR A 162 14.63 -3.74 7.66
C THR A 162 15.18 -5.16 7.53
N ALA A 163 14.32 -6.07 7.08
CA ALA A 163 14.68 -7.42 6.72
C ALA A 163 14.11 -7.76 5.34
N LEU A 164 14.80 -8.65 4.63
CA LEU A 164 14.44 -9.10 3.28
C LEU A 164 14.07 -10.58 3.28
N ALA A 165 13.13 -10.96 2.43
CA ALA A 165 12.77 -12.35 2.17
C ALA A 165 12.40 -12.56 0.70
N LEU A 166 12.48 -13.81 0.25
CA LEU A 166 12.05 -14.21 -1.08
C LEU A 166 10.62 -14.77 -1.00
N PRO A 167 9.70 -14.33 -1.87
CA PRO A 167 8.38 -14.94 -1.99
C PRO A 167 8.47 -16.35 -2.62
N PRO A 168 7.51 -17.25 -2.35
CA PRO A 168 6.35 -17.08 -1.47
C PRO A 168 6.69 -17.21 0.02
N LEU A 169 6.00 -16.44 0.87
CA LEU A 169 6.05 -16.58 2.32
C LEU A 169 5.00 -17.55 2.84
N THR A 170 5.42 -18.41 3.76
CA THR A 170 4.54 -19.07 4.73
C THR A 170 4.45 -18.23 6.01
N THR A 171 3.53 -18.53 6.93
CA THR A 171 3.48 -17.87 8.24
C THR A 171 4.78 -18.05 9.02
N THR A 172 5.42 -19.21 8.93
CA THR A 172 6.75 -19.46 9.52
C THR A 172 7.82 -18.53 8.92
N LEU A 173 7.86 -18.37 7.60
CA LEU A 173 8.82 -17.46 6.95
C LEU A 173 8.52 -16.00 7.27
N ALA A 174 7.24 -15.61 7.33
CA ALA A 174 6.81 -14.28 7.75
C ALA A 174 7.27 -14.00 9.20
N ARG A 175 7.09 -14.94 10.12
CA ARG A 175 7.58 -14.82 11.51
C ARG A 175 9.09 -14.65 11.57
N ARG A 176 9.86 -15.44 10.81
CA ARG A 176 11.33 -15.28 10.72
C ARG A 176 11.74 -13.95 10.11
N LEU A 177 10.98 -13.42 9.16
CA LEU A 177 11.20 -12.09 8.60
C LEU A 177 11.02 -11.01 9.67
N LEU A 178 9.94 -11.09 10.46
CA LEU A 178 9.69 -10.17 11.58
C LEU A 178 10.83 -10.22 12.61
N GLU A 179 11.21 -11.41 13.07
CA GLU A 179 12.26 -11.65 14.08
C GLU A 179 13.63 -11.05 13.74
N ARG A 180 13.90 -10.80 12.46
CA ARG A 180 15.15 -10.20 11.98
C ARG A 180 15.19 -8.67 12.07
N THR A 181 14.10 -8.04 12.51
CA THR A 181 14.02 -6.60 12.73
C THR A 181 14.16 -6.25 14.21
N ARG A 182 14.71 -5.07 14.51
CA ARG A 182 14.82 -4.52 15.86
C ARG A 182 13.46 -4.14 16.42
N ILE A 183 12.52 -3.70 15.58
CA ILE A 183 11.16 -3.34 15.99
C ILE A 183 10.37 -4.57 16.49
N PHE A 184 10.76 -5.79 16.15
CA PHE A 184 10.06 -7.01 16.52
C PHE A 184 9.75 -7.13 18.02
N THR A 185 10.73 -6.83 18.88
CA THR A 185 10.55 -6.89 20.34
C THR A 185 9.48 -5.90 20.81
N ALA A 186 9.41 -4.72 20.21
CA ALA A 186 8.37 -3.73 20.49
C ALA A 186 6.99 -4.20 19.98
N LEU A 187 6.94 -4.83 18.80
CA LEU A 187 5.69 -5.43 18.29
C LEU A 187 5.19 -6.55 19.21
N GLN A 188 6.08 -7.33 19.80
CA GLN A 188 5.72 -8.47 20.65
C GLN A 188 5.25 -8.05 22.05
N HIS A 189 5.89 -7.05 22.66
CA HIS A 189 5.66 -6.71 24.06
C HIS A 189 5.03 -5.33 24.30
N GLY A 190 4.91 -4.52 23.25
CA GLY A 190 4.65 -3.09 23.41
C GLY A 190 5.91 -2.32 23.81
N ALA A 191 5.92 -1.01 23.53
CA ALA A 191 7.02 -0.12 23.84
C ALA A 191 6.56 1.34 23.75
N ALA A 192 7.17 2.21 24.56
CA ALA A 192 6.94 3.67 24.51
C ALA A 192 5.44 4.07 24.55
N GLY A 193 4.64 3.38 25.37
CA GLY A 193 3.20 3.63 25.51
C GLY A 193 2.31 2.94 24.46
N LEU A 194 2.89 2.30 23.44
CA LEU A 194 2.16 1.58 22.41
C LEU A 194 1.92 0.11 22.84
N PRO A 195 0.72 -0.45 22.59
CA PRO A 195 0.41 -1.84 22.92
C PRO A 195 1.18 -2.81 22.02
N ALA A 196 1.27 -4.08 22.45
CA ALA A 196 1.71 -5.16 21.57
C ALA A 196 0.78 -5.30 20.35
N VAL A 197 1.31 -5.81 19.24
CA VAL A 197 0.60 -6.04 17.98
C VAL A 197 0.18 -7.51 17.89
N ASP A 198 -0.97 -7.80 17.30
CA ASP A 198 -1.34 -9.16 16.89
C ASP A 198 -0.36 -9.65 15.80
N LEU A 199 0.69 -10.35 16.24
CA LEU A 199 1.72 -10.89 15.36
C LEU A 199 1.15 -11.91 14.39
N ALA A 200 0.11 -12.67 14.76
CA ALA A 200 -0.50 -13.63 13.87
C ALA A 200 -1.27 -12.92 12.74
N ALA A 201 -1.93 -11.79 13.03
CA ALA A 201 -2.53 -10.94 11.99
C ALA A 201 -1.47 -10.34 11.06
N LEU A 202 -0.34 -9.88 11.61
CA LEU A 202 0.75 -9.30 10.83
C LEU A 202 1.42 -10.35 9.92
N GLU A 203 1.65 -11.56 10.44
CA GLU A 203 2.14 -12.70 9.65
C GLU A 203 1.20 -13.03 8.49
N ARG A 204 -0.13 -13.06 8.73
CA ARG A 204 -1.13 -13.28 7.67
C ARG A 204 -1.11 -12.16 6.61
N LEU A 205 -0.94 -10.91 7.03
CA LEU A 205 -0.79 -9.77 6.11
C LEU A 205 0.44 -9.94 5.22
N LEU A 206 1.59 -10.33 5.78
CA LEU A 206 2.81 -10.58 5.02
C LEU A 206 2.68 -11.74 4.05
N VAL A 207 1.97 -12.81 4.43
CA VAL A 207 1.66 -13.93 3.53
C VAL A 207 0.77 -13.48 2.37
N ARG A 208 -0.28 -12.69 2.65
CA ARG A 208 -1.17 -12.11 1.61
C ARG A 208 -0.42 -11.17 0.67
N PHE A 209 0.45 -10.34 1.21
CA PHE A 209 1.33 -9.47 0.42
C PHE A 209 2.28 -10.30 -0.46
N SER A 210 2.88 -11.35 0.10
CA SER A 210 3.71 -12.25 -0.68
C SER A 210 2.93 -12.93 -1.80
N LEU A 211 1.67 -13.31 -1.57
CA LEU A 211 0.81 -13.94 -2.57
C LEU A 211 0.50 -12.96 -3.71
N LEU A 212 0.20 -11.69 -3.40
CA LEU A 212 0.02 -10.63 -4.39
C LEU A 212 1.21 -10.53 -5.35
N ILE A 213 2.43 -10.50 -4.82
CA ILE A 213 3.65 -10.40 -5.63
C ILE A 213 3.90 -11.65 -6.48
N VAL A 214 3.54 -12.84 -5.97
CA VAL A 214 3.65 -14.10 -6.71
C VAL A 214 2.64 -14.18 -7.85
N GLU A 215 1.39 -13.79 -7.59
CA GLU A 215 0.28 -13.91 -8.53
C GLU A 215 0.26 -12.80 -9.59
N GLN A 216 0.95 -11.68 -9.38
CA GLN A 216 0.90 -10.50 -10.26
C GLN A 216 2.30 -10.10 -10.79
N PRO A 217 2.88 -10.84 -11.77
CA PRO A 217 4.20 -10.56 -12.32
C PRO A 217 4.36 -9.18 -12.98
N LEU A 218 3.25 -8.52 -13.33
CA LEU A 218 3.26 -7.14 -13.84
C LEU A 218 3.70 -6.12 -12.79
N ILE A 219 3.59 -6.45 -11.50
CA ILE A 219 4.04 -5.56 -10.41
C ILE A 219 5.57 -5.59 -10.34
N ARG A 220 6.18 -4.46 -10.68
CA ARG A 220 7.62 -4.23 -10.57
C ARG A 220 8.04 -3.81 -9.16
N GLU A 221 7.27 -2.90 -8.56
CA GLU A 221 7.49 -2.43 -7.19
C GLU A 221 6.13 -2.28 -6.50
N CYS A 222 6.05 -2.67 -5.24
CA CYS A 222 4.89 -2.40 -4.39
C CYS A 222 5.38 -1.94 -3.03
N ASP A 223 4.91 -0.80 -2.53
CA ASP A 223 5.29 -0.27 -1.22
C ASP A 223 4.04 0.15 -0.45
N ILE A 224 3.91 -0.35 0.77
CA ILE A 224 2.88 0.04 1.73
C ILE A 224 3.59 0.76 2.87
N ASN A 225 3.49 2.09 2.85
CA ASN A 225 4.25 2.94 3.76
C ASN A 225 3.46 4.19 4.21
N PRO A 226 2.85 4.20 5.40
CA PRO A 226 2.94 3.16 6.43
C PRO A 226 1.79 2.13 6.37
N VAL A 227 2.09 0.91 6.84
CA VAL A 227 1.12 0.08 7.54
C VAL A 227 1.08 0.53 9.00
N LEU A 228 -0.06 1.01 9.48
CA LEU A 228 -0.28 1.27 10.90
C LEU A 228 -0.61 -0.05 11.60
N ALA A 229 0.10 -0.35 12.68
CA ALA A 229 -0.13 -1.51 13.53
C ALA A 229 -0.37 -1.09 14.98
N ALA A 230 -1.59 -1.27 15.47
CA ALA A 230 -2.03 -0.89 16.81
C ALA A 230 -2.92 -2.00 17.39
N GLY A 231 -2.38 -2.82 18.30
CA GLY A 231 -3.13 -3.97 18.81
C GLY A 231 -3.47 -4.97 17.69
N ASP A 232 -4.75 -5.25 17.53
CA ASP A 232 -5.32 -6.07 16.46
C ASP A 232 -5.63 -5.29 15.16
N HIS A 233 -5.46 -3.96 15.17
CA HIS A 233 -5.68 -3.12 14.00
C HIS A 233 -4.41 -3.02 13.15
N LEU A 234 -4.51 -3.54 11.92
CA LEU A 234 -3.52 -3.36 10.86
C LEU A 234 -4.16 -2.60 9.71
N LEU A 235 -3.57 -1.48 9.29
CA LEU A 235 -4.16 -0.62 8.27
C LEU A 235 -3.11 0.00 7.35
N ALA A 236 -3.19 -0.29 6.05
CA ALA A 236 -2.41 0.39 5.03
C ALA A 236 -2.93 1.83 4.86
N LEU A 237 -2.14 2.80 5.31
CA LEU A 237 -2.51 4.22 5.21
C LEU A 237 -2.16 4.81 3.84
N ASP A 238 -1.12 4.28 3.21
CA ASP A 238 -0.66 4.69 1.89
C ASP A 238 -0.11 3.47 1.13
N ALA A 239 -0.19 3.53 -0.20
CA ALA A 239 0.26 2.46 -1.08
C ALA A 239 0.76 3.03 -2.41
N ARG A 240 1.84 2.42 -2.91
CA ARG A 240 2.42 2.72 -4.22
C ARG A 240 2.65 1.42 -4.97
N ILE A 241 2.17 1.32 -6.20
CA ILE A 241 2.41 0.18 -7.09
C ILE A 241 2.95 0.70 -8.42
N VAL A 242 4.13 0.20 -8.80
CA VAL A 242 4.77 0.44 -10.10
C VAL A 242 4.68 -0.84 -10.91
N LEU A 243 4.29 -0.70 -12.17
CA LEU A 243 4.13 -1.79 -13.11
C LEU A 243 5.31 -1.83 -14.09
N HIS A 244 5.57 -3.02 -14.62
CA HIS A 244 6.35 -3.15 -15.85
C HIS A 244 5.60 -2.48 -17.02
N SER A 245 6.33 -1.98 -18.03
CA SER A 245 5.69 -1.49 -19.26
C SER A 245 4.97 -2.64 -19.95
N ILE A 246 3.88 -2.34 -20.65
CA ILE A 246 3.16 -3.31 -21.49
C ILE A 246 4.06 -3.90 -22.59
N ASP A 247 5.11 -3.17 -22.98
CA ASP A 247 6.08 -3.59 -24.00
C ASP A 247 7.05 -4.66 -23.49
N VAL A 248 7.10 -4.90 -22.17
CA VAL A 248 7.93 -5.97 -21.60
C VAL A 248 7.23 -7.30 -21.87
N PRO A 249 7.81 -8.19 -22.70
CA PRO A 249 7.18 -9.47 -22.98
C PRO A 249 7.17 -10.32 -21.71
N GLU A 250 6.14 -11.16 -21.55
CA GLU A 250 5.95 -12.01 -20.36
C GLU A 250 7.19 -12.83 -20.01
N ILE A 251 7.92 -13.32 -21.02
CA ILE A 251 9.16 -14.08 -20.84
C ILE A 251 10.29 -13.29 -20.15
N ALA A 252 10.25 -11.96 -20.25
CA ALA A 252 11.22 -11.04 -19.66
C ALA A 252 10.78 -10.51 -18.29
N LEU A 253 9.56 -10.83 -17.84
CA LEU A 253 9.14 -10.51 -16.47
C LEU A 253 9.98 -11.31 -15.46
N PRO A 254 10.30 -10.71 -14.31
CA PRO A 254 11.19 -11.32 -13.33
C PRO A 254 10.58 -12.61 -12.79
N ARG A 255 11.37 -13.68 -12.79
CA ARG A 255 10.95 -14.98 -12.27
C ARG A 255 11.22 -15.07 -10.78
N LEU A 256 10.36 -15.80 -10.09
CA LEU A 256 10.57 -16.12 -8.67
C LEU A 256 11.81 -17.01 -8.50
N ALA A 257 12.67 -16.66 -7.55
CA ALA A 257 13.78 -17.52 -7.14
C ALA A 257 13.29 -18.83 -6.49
N ILE A 258 12.12 -18.80 -5.82
CA ILE A 258 11.48 -19.95 -5.20
C ILE A 258 10.17 -20.24 -5.93
N ARG A 259 10.01 -21.45 -6.45
CA ARG A 259 8.76 -21.83 -7.13
C ARG A 259 7.62 -21.96 -6.12
N PRO A 260 6.43 -21.42 -6.43
CA PRO A 260 5.26 -21.62 -5.58
C PRO A 260 4.82 -23.07 -5.61
N TYR A 261 4.06 -23.46 -4.57
CA TYR A 261 3.48 -24.79 -4.51
C TYR A 261 2.52 -24.98 -5.70
N PRO A 262 2.55 -26.12 -6.40
CA PRO A 262 1.64 -26.40 -7.50
C PRO A 262 0.20 -26.49 -7.01
N SER A 263 -0.55 -25.38 -7.14
CA SER A 263 -1.94 -25.26 -6.67
C SER A 263 -2.91 -26.15 -7.44
N HIS A 264 -2.57 -26.55 -8.67
CA HIS A 264 -3.37 -27.46 -9.50
C HIS A 264 -3.50 -28.89 -8.94
N TYR A 265 -2.71 -29.25 -7.92
CA TYR A 265 -2.88 -30.51 -7.18
C TYR A 265 -3.74 -30.39 -5.91
N LEU A 266 -4.20 -29.18 -5.58
CA LEU A 266 -5.05 -28.91 -4.40
C LEU A 266 -6.55 -28.87 -4.74
N GLU A 267 -6.90 -28.87 -6.03
CA GLU A 267 -8.28 -28.96 -6.54
C GLU A 267 -8.72 -30.43 -6.61
N ASN A 268 -9.06 -31.04 -5.47
CA ASN A 268 -9.79 -32.31 -5.39
C ASN A 268 -11.12 -32.11 -4.68
#